data_AF-A0A2M7YKF4-F1
#
_entry.id   AF-A0A2M7YKF4-F1
#
_cell.length_a   1.000
_cell.length_b   1.000
_cell.length_c   1.000
_cell.angle_alpha   90.00
_cell.angle_beta   90.00
_cell.angle_gamma   90.00
#
_symmetry.space_group_name_H-M   'P 1'
#
loop_
_entity.id
_entity.type
_entity.pdbx_description
1 polymer ?
#
loop_
_entity_poly.entity_id
_entity_poly.type
_entity_poly.pdbx_seq_one_letter_code
_entity_poly.pdbx_strand_id
1 'polypeptide(L)'
;MERATRATILVLVKNKEAEIVAKAFAKEVKKLPRQMKLTMTYDQGREMAQHKLFTKITGVKVYFAHPRSPWERGTNENTNGLIRQFFPKGTDF
;
A
#
# COMPACT_ATOMS: atom_id res chain seq x y z
N MET A 1 3.12 1.88 4.42
CA MET A 1 4.01 2.36 5.50
C MET A 1 4.91 1.20 5.93
N GLU A 2 6.20 1.46 6.02
CA GLU A 2 7.19 0.50 6.53
C GLU A 2 7.06 0.43 8.06
N ARG A 3 7.06 -0.77 8.66
CA ARG A 3 6.64 -0.96 10.06
C ARG A 3 7.71 -0.54 11.08
N ALA A 4 9.00 -0.68 10.75
CA ALA A 4 10.09 -0.38 11.68
C ALA A 4 10.36 1.13 11.78
N THR A 5 10.46 1.80 10.64
CA THR A 5 10.81 3.22 10.52
C THR A 5 9.59 4.13 10.41
N ARG A 6 8.40 3.57 10.16
CA ARG A 6 7.17 4.31 9.86
C ARG A 6 7.23 5.16 8.59
N ALA A 7 8.25 4.97 7.77
CA ALA A 7 8.37 5.62 6.47
C ALA A 7 7.11 5.34 5.63
N THR A 8 6.50 6.41 5.13
CA THR A 8 5.22 6.35 4.40
C THR A 8 5.40 6.96 3.02
N ILE A 9 4.95 6.21 2.02
CA ILE A 9 5.04 6.57 0.62
C ILE A 9 3.62 6.66 0.10
N LEU A 10 3.29 7.79 -0.51
CA LEU A 10 2.02 8.02 -1.19
C LEU A 10 2.27 7.91 -2.69
N VAL A 11 1.45 7.13 -3.37
CA VAL A 11 1.52 6.92 -4.81
C VAL A 11 0.23 7.43 -5.41
N LEU A 12 0.31 8.49 -6.20
CA LEU A 12 -0.83 8.99 -6.95
C LEU A 12 -1.16 8.03 -8.09
N VAL A 13 -2.43 7.64 -8.20
CA VAL A 13 -2.93 6.72 -9.22
C VAL A 13 -4.08 7.37 -9.98
N LYS A 14 -4.11 7.18 -11.30
CA LYS A 14 -5.15 7.77 -12.17
C LYS A 14 -6.55 7.27 -11.84
N ASN A 15 -6.68 5.99 -11.49
CA ASN A 15 -7.93 5.37 -11.08
C ASN A 15 -7.64 4.21 -10.10
N LYS A 16 -8.71 3.62 -9.57
CA LYS A 16 -8.67 2.53 -8.58
C LYS A 16 -8.67 1.13 -9.20
N GLU A 17 -8.37 1.00 -10.49
CA GLU A 17 -8.30 -0.31 -11.14
C GLU A 17 -7.10 -1.09 -10.61
N ALA A 18 -7.34 -2.34 -10.23
CA ALA A 18 -6.33 -3.14 -9.52
C ALA A 18 -5.02 -3.30 -10.30
N GLU A 19 -5.08 -3.37 -11.63
CA GLU A 19 -3.88 -3.47 -12.48
C GLU A 19 -3.07 -2.16 -12.47
N ILE A 20 -3.74 -1.02 -12.58
CA ILE A 20 -3.10 0.31 -12.55
C ILE A 20 -2.45 0.53 -11.19
N VAL A 21 -3.17 0.23 -10.11
CA VAL A 21 -2.63 0.31 -8.75
C VAL A 21 -1.42 -0.61 -8.59
N ALA A 22 -1.52 -1.88 -8.99
CA ALA A 22 -0.41 -2.83 -8.87
C ALA A 22 0.85 -2.38 -9.63
N LYS A 23 0.71 -1.87 -10.86
CA LYS A 23 1.84 -1.37 -11.66
C LYS A 23 2.46 -0.11 -11.06
N ALA A 24 1.64 0.84 -10.64
CA ALA A 24 2.10 2.09 -10.03
C ALA A 24 2.87 1.82 -8.72
N PHE A 25 2.31 1.00 -7.83
CA PHE A 25 2.98 0.60 -6.60
C PHE A 25 4.26 -0.19 -6.88
N ALA A 26 4.25 -1.11 -7.85
CA ALA A 26 5.44 -1.87 -8.21
C ALA A 26 6.60 -0.98 -8.68
N LYS A 27 6.29 0.09 -9.43
CA LYS A 27 7.29 1.06 -9.89
C LYS A 27 7.96 1.77 -8.72
N GLU A 28 7.20 2.21 -7.72
CA GLU A 28 7.75 2.91 -6.55
C GLU A 28 8.48 1.95 -5.59
N VAL A 29 7.94 0.76 -5.34
CA VAL A 29 8.58 -0.25 -4.50
C VAL A 29 9.93 -0.71 -5.07
N LYS A 30 10.09 -0.71 -6.40
CA LYS A 30 11.39 -1.01 -7.03
C LYS A 30 12.49 -0.03 -6.63
N LYS A 31 12.16 1.24 -6.39
CA LYS A 31 13.11 2.28 -6.00
C LYS A 31 13.58 2.16 -4.53
N LEU A 32 12.86 1.39 -3.72
CA LEU A 32 13.18 1.26 -2.30
C LEU A 32 14.39 0.35 -2.06
N PRO A 33 15.18 0.61 -1.00
CA PRO A 33 16.22 -0.30 -0.54
C PRO A 33 15.65 -1.70 -0.29
N ARG A 34 16.45 -2.74 -0.57
CA ARG A 34 16.03 -4.14 -0.46
C ARG A 34 15.51 -4.49 0.95
N GLN A 35 16.10 -3.90 1.99
CA GLN A 35 15.71 -4.09 3.39
C GLN A 35 14.28 -3.62 3.69
N MET A 36 13.76 -2.65 2.93
CA MET A 36 12.42 -2.07 3.14
C MET A 36 11.31 -2.78 2.36
N LYS A 37 11.64 -3.74 1.49
CA LYS A 37 10.69 -4.39 0.58
C LYS A 37 10.69 -5.93 0.69
N LEU A 38 10.91 -6.46 1.88
CA LEU A 38 10.93 -7.91 2.08
C LEU A 38 9.53 -8.54 1.95
N THR A 39 8.56 -7.95 2.65
CA THR A 39 7.17 -8.39 2.66
C THR A 39 6.25 -7.18 2.71
N MET A 40 5.01 -7.36 2.26
CA MET A 40 3.96 -6.34 2.34
C MET A 40 2.70 -6.98 2.92
N THR A 41 2.08 -6.31 3.89
CA THR A 41 0.78 -6.70 4.44
C THR A 41 -0.26 -5.71 3.99
N TYR A 42 -1.39 -6.20 3.44
CA TYR A 42 -2.46 -5.38 2.92
C TYR A 42 -3.83 -5.80 3.47
N ASP A 43 -4.83 -4.96 3.26
CA ASP A 43 -6.23 -5.36 3.42
C ASP A 43 -6.76 -6.10 2.17
N GLN A 44 -7.97 -6.65 2.28
CA GLN A 44 -8.63 -7.38 1.19
C GLN A 44 -9.36 -6.43 0.23
N GLY A 45 -8.88 -5.19 0.06
CA GLY A 45 -9.45 -4.22 -0.86
C GLY A 45 -9.40 -4.71 -2.32
N ARG A 46 -10.40 -4.30 -3.12
CA ARG A 46 -10.51 -4.67 -4.55
C ARG A 46 -9.31 -4.19 -5.37
N GLU A 47 -8.68 -3.10 -4.96
CA GLU A 47 -7.48 -2.54 -5.57
C GLU A 47 -6.31 -3.55 -5.58
N MET A 48 -6.30 -4.54 -4.68
CA MET A 48 -5.27 -5.58 -4.59
C MET A 48 -5.64 -6.90 -5.25
N ALA A 49 -6.70 -6.93 -6.07
CA ALA A 49 -7.05 -8.13 -6.85
C ALA A 49 -5.87 -8.63 -7.69
N GLN A 50 -4.98 -7.72 -8.12
CA GLN A 50 -3.77 -8.01 -8.91
C GLN A 50 -2.47 -8.12 -8.08
N HIS A 51 -2.55 -8.48 -6.78
CA HIS A 51 -1.36 -8.67 -5.93
C HIS A 51 -0.36 -9.70 -6.49
N LYS A 52 -0.83 -10.73 -7.20
CA LYS A 52 0.04 -11.71 -7.88
C LYS A 52 0.92 -11.05 -8.95
N LEU A 53 0.36 -10.12 -9.71
CA LEU A 53 1.12 -9.33 -10.70
C LEU A 53 2.17 -8.47 -10.00
N PHE A 54 1.80 -7.81 -8.90
CA PHE A 54 2.75 -7.03 -8.09
C PHE A 54 3.92 -7.89 -7.57
N THR A 55 3.64 -9.07 -7.01
CA THR A 55 4.66 -10.01 -6.55
C THR A 55 5.55 -10.46 -7.71
N LYS A 56 4.99 -10.76 -8.88
CA LYS A 56 5.77 -11.12 -10.09
C LYS A 56 6.72 -10.01 -10.54
N ILE A 57 6.30 -8.75 -10.45
CA ILE A 57 7.10 -7.61 -10.91
C ILE A 57 8.21 -7.24 -9.90
N THR A 58 7.94 -7.38 -8.61
CA THR A 58 8.79 -6.84 -7.53
C THR A 58 9.55 -7.89 -6.73
N GLY A 59 9.11 -9.15 -6.76
CA GLY A 59 9.59 -10.22 -5.90
C GLY A 59 9.11 -10.14 -4.44
N VAL A 60 8.32 -9.13 -4.08
CA VAL A 60 7.86 -8.91 -2.70
C VAL A 60 6.70 -9.84 -2.38
N LYS A 61 6.79 -10.54 -1.24
CA LYS A 61 5.68 -11.41 -0.78
C LYS A 61 4.56 -10.55 -0.19
N VAL A 62 3.35 -10.74 -0.70
CA VAL A 62 2.14 -10.06 -0.22
C VAL A 62 1.36 -10.98 0.71
N TYR A 63 0.98 -10.47 1.88
CA TYR A 63 0.13 -11.11 2.87
C TYR A 63 -1.12 -10.26 3.10
N PHE A 64 -2.21 -10.90 3.51
CA PHE A 64 -3.47 -10.23 3.79
C PHE A 64 -3.79 -10.29 5.29
N ALA A 65 -4.30 -9.18 5.82
CA ALA A 65 -4.89 -9.17 7.16
C ALA A 65 -6.15 -10.04 7.20
N HIS A 66 -6.47 -10.56 8.38
CA HIS A 66 -7.64 -11.40 8.57
C HIS A 66 -8.95 -10.59 8.34
N PRO A 67 -9.99 -11.22 7.77
CA PRO A 67 -11.29 -10.58 7.64
C PRO A 67 -11.81 -10.13 9.01
N ARG A 68 -12.34 -8.90 9.08
CA ARG A 68 -12.92 -8.30 10.31
C ARG A 68 -11.93 -8.12 11.47
N SER A 69 -10.63 -8.04 11.18
CA SER A 69 -9.57 -7.79 12.18
C SER A 69 -8.90 -6.43 12.01
N PRO A 70 -9.59 -5.30 12.29
CA PRO A 70 -9.01 -3.96 12.11
C PRO A 70 -7.78 -3.70 12.99
N TRP A 71 -7.68 -4.33 14.17
CA TRP A 71 -6.56 -4.18 15.09
C TRP A 71 -5.21 -4.60 14.50
N GLU A 72 -5.18 -5.49 13.51
CA GLU A 72 -3.95 -5.88 12.80
C GLU A 72 -3.35 -4.73 11.96
N ARG A 73 -4.14 -3.67 11.73
CA ARG A 73 -3.81 -2.52 10.87
C ARG A 73 -3.81 -1.19 11.61
N GLY A 74 -3.78 -1.18 12.94
CA GLY A 74 -3.91 0.04 13.74
C GLY A 74 -2.98 1.18 13.31
N THR A 75 -1.72 0.88 12.97
CA THR A 75 -0.80 1.94 12.51
C THR A 75 -1.14 2.47 11.10
N ASN A 76 -1.66 1.63 10.21
CA ASN A 76 -2.08 2.08 8.88
C ASN A 76 -3.31 2.99 8.99
N GLU A 77 -4.25 2.66 9.87
CA GLU A 77 -5.44 3.50 10.12
C GLU A 77 -5.07 4.86 10.70
N ASN A 78 -4.16 4.90 11.70
CA ASN A 78 -3.65 6.16 12.24
C ASN A 78 -2.94 7.01 11.17
N THR A 79 -2.09 6.38 10.36
CA THR A 79 -1.36 7.08 9.29
C THR A 79 -2.32 7.66 8.25
N ASN A 80 -3.34 6.90 7.84
CA ASN A 80 -4.38 7.38 6.93
C ASN A 80 -5.17 8.56 7.52
N GLY A 81 -5.42 8.56 8.84
CA GLY A 81 -6.03 9.68 9.55
C GLY A 81 -5.18 10.95 9.45
N LEU A 82 -3.88 10.85 9.72
CA LEU A 82 -2.93 11.97 9.60
C LEU A 82 -2.88 12.50 8.17
N ILE A 83 -2.75 11.63 7.17
CA ILE A 83 -2.74 12.03 5.75
C ILE A 83 -3.99 12.84 5.39
N ARG A 84 -5.17 12.45 5.89
CA ARG A 84 -6.44 13.16 5.61
C ARG A 84 -6.56 14.51 6.29
N GLN A 85 -5.77 14.80 7.33
CA GLN A 85 -5.70 16.14 7.92
C GLN A 85 -4.98 17.11 6.99
N PHE A 86 -3.95 16.63 6.28
CA PHE A 86 -3.20 17.44 5.30
C PHE A 86 -3.87 17.46 3.92
N PHE A 87 -4.58 16.38 3.56
CA PHE A 87 -5.24 16.22 2.27
C PHE A 87 -6.71 15.85 2.47
N PRO A 88 -7.58 16.85 2.71
CA PRO A 88 -9.01 16.63 2.88
C PRO A 88 -9.63 15.92 1.68
N LYS A 89 -10.70 15.17 1.92
CA LYS A 89 -11.41 14.43 0.88
C LYS A 89 -11.95 15.41 -0.18
N GLY A 90 -11.65 15.17 -1.45
CA GLY A 90 -12.04 16.05 -2.57
C GLY A 90 -10.96 17.03 -3.02
N THR A 91 -9.76 16.97 -2.43
CA THR A 91 -8.60 17.71 -2.94
C THR A 91 -8.06 17.01 -4.20
N ASP A 92 -7.88 17.77 -5.29
CA ASP A 92 -7.29 17.29 -6.55
C ASP A 92 -5.75 17.43 -6.49
N PHE A 93 -5.04 16.34 -6.83
CA PHE A 93 -3.57 16.29 -6.97
C PHE A 93 -3.19 15.55 -8.25
#